data_AF-F4QQZ2-F1
#
_entry.id   AF-F4QQZ2-F1
#
_cell.length_a   1.000
_cell.length_b   1.000
_cell.length_c   1.000
_cell.angle_alpha   90.00
_cell.angle_beta   90.00
_cell.angle_gamma   90.00
#
_symmetry.space_group_name_H-M   'P 1'
#
loop_
_entity.id
_entity.type
_entity.pdbx_description
1 polymer ?
#
loop_
_entity_poly.entity_id
_entity_poly.type
_entity_poly.pdbx_seq_one_letter_code
_entity_poly.pdbx_strand_id
1 'polypeptide(L)'
;MTVYSEQELLAANVNPVTGLATDYLNLFNEAIMLFEMGLDMPDMAEELADWHRRDYIHHFENSGFELRDVVIWAYRHAPADIRCAFDECCEKALASFDSSINILLSSNLDDEAAKADLSERLRDMKALVVEMDSHIHGRAERSETNLQNEVDALF
;
A
#
# COMPACT_ATOMS: atom_id res chain seq x y z
N MET A 1 27.77 -6.35 -6.87
CA MET A 1 27.72 -7.83 -6.84
C MET A 1 26.37 -8.19 -6.26
N THR A 2 25.55 -8.89 -7.04
CA THR A 2 24.16 -9.27 -6.70
C THR A 2 24.15 -10.11 -5.42
N VAL A 3 23.54 -9.59 -4.36
CA VAL A 3 23.58 -10.22 -3.03
C VAL A 3 22.51 -11.32 -2.90
N TYR A 4 21.39 -11.20 -3.63
CA TYR A 4 20.28 -12.16 -3.59
C TYR A 4 19.89 -12.64 -4.99
N SER A 5 19.58 -13.93 -5.08
CA SER A 5 19.02 -14.62 -6.25
C SER A 5 17.52 -14.38 -6.38
N GLU A 6 16.96 -14.65 -7.56
CA GLU A 6 15.52 -14.58 -7.81
C GLU A 6 14.71 -15.45 -6.81
N GLN A 7 15.25 -16.61 -6.44
CA GLN A 7 14.61 -17.52 -5.47
C GLN A 7 14.58 -16.91 -4.06
N GLU A 8 15.64 -16.21 -3.66
CA GLU A 8 15.69 -15.51 -2.36
C GLU A 8 14.74 -14.31 -2.32
N LEU A 9 14.59 -13.59 -3.44
CA LEU A 9 13.60 -12.52 -3.57
C LEU A 9 12.18 -13.07 -3.43
N LEU A 10 11.85 -14.12 -4.18
CA LEU A 10 10.53 -14.76 -4.10
C LEU A 10 10.23 -15.32 -2.70
N ALA A 11 11.24 -15.90 -2.03
CA ALA A 11 11.09 -16.37 -0.65
C ALA A 11 10.80 -15.24 0.36
N ALA A 12 11.26 -14.02 0.06
CA ALA A 12 10.95 -12.81 0.82
C ALA A 12 9.69 -12.09 0.33
N ASN A 13 8.86 -12.74 -0.49
CA ASN A 13 7.67 -12.17 -1.15
C ASN A 13 7.97 -10.90 -1.98
N VAL A 14 9.22 -10.73 -2.41
CA VAL A 14 9.65 -9.66 -3.30
C VAL A 14 9.42 -10.09 -4.74
N ASN A 15 8.78 -9.23 -5.53
CA ASN A 15 8.72 -9.41 -6.97
C ASN A 15 10.12 -9.12 -7.57
N PRO A 16 10.76 -10.09 -8.25
CA PRO A 16 12.12 -9.93 -8.76
C PRO A 16 12.29 -8.86 -9.84
N VAL A 17 11.20 -8.51 -10.53
CA VAL A 17 11.21 -7.49 -11.60
C VAL A 17 11.13 -6.09 -11.01
N THR A 18 10.27 -5.88 -10.02
CA THR A 18 10.02 -4.55 -9.45
C THR A 18 10.87 -4.26 -8.21
N GLY A 19 11.36 -5.28 -7.52
CA GLY A 19 12.07 -5.16 -6.25
C GLY A 19 11.17 -4.84 -5.06
N LEU A 20 9.84 -4.96 -5.23
CA LEU A 20 8.84 -4.61 -4.22
C LEU A 20 8.21 -5.87 -3.60
N ALA A 21 8.06 -5.87 -2.27
CA ALA A 21 7.42 -6.93 -1.50
C ALA A 21 5.93 -6.67 -1.24
N THR A 22 5.12 -7.72 -1.36
CA THR A 22 3.68 -7.68 -1.07
C THR A 22 3.36 -7.54 0.41
N ASP A 23 4.24 -7.96 1.31
CA ASP A 23 4.04 -7.85 2.77
C ASP A 23 3.81 -6.43 3.26
N TYR A 24 4.27 -5.41 2.53
CA TYR A 24 3.99 -4.02 2.89
C TYR A 24 2.49 -3.71 2.89
N LEU A 25 1.71 -4.40 2.05
CA LEU A 25 0.26 -4.23 1.98
C LEU A 25 -0.44 -4.65 3.28
N ASN A 26 0.20 -5.47 4.13
CA ASN A 26 -0.38 -5.88 5.41
C ASN A 26 -0.63 -4.67 6.33
N LEU A 27 0.22 -3.64 6.28
CA LEU A 27 0.02 -2.38 7.00
C LEU A 27 -1.35 -1.74 6.73
N PHE A 28 -1.81 -1.85 5.49
CA PHE A 28 -3.05 -1.24 5.02
C PHE A 28 -4.23 -2.21 5.15
N ASN A 29 -4.03 -3.50 4.87
CA ASN A 29 -5.07 -4.51 4.98
C ASN A 29 -5.55 -4.67 6.43
N GLU A 30 -4.64 -4.64 7.40
CA GLU A 30 -4.99 -4.66 8.82
C GLU A 30 -5.81 -3.43 9.22
N ALA A 31 -5.40 -2.24 8.76
CA ALA A 31 -6.16 -1.02 8.99
C ALA A 31 -7.54 -1.03 8.32
N ILE A 32 -7.66 -1.52 7.08
CA ILE A 32 -8.95 -1.69 6.40
C ILE A 32 -9.87 -2.60 7.20
N MET A 33 -9.35 -3.72 7.69
CA MET A 33 -10.13 -4.69 8.48
C MET A 33 -10.65 -4.03 9.77
N LEU A 34 -9.79 -3.35 10.53
CA LEU A 34 -10.19 -2.65 11.75
C LEU A 34 -11.15 -1.50 11.46
N PHE A 35 -10.97 -0.80 10.34
CA PHE A 35 -11.85 0.29 9.91
C PHE A 35 -13.24 -0.24 9.58
N GLU A 36 -13.33 -1.34 8.82
CA GLU A 36 -14.59 -2.02 8.52
C GLU A 36 -15.31 -2.47 9.79
N MET A 37 -14.59 -3.12 10.69
CA MET A 37 -15.14 -3.54 11.98
C MET A 37 -15.58 -2.34 12.81
N GLY A 38 -14.82 -1.25 12.80
CA GLY A 38 -15.08 -0.01 13.53
C GLY A 38 -16.36 0.70 13.11
N LEU A 39 -16.79 0.57 11.84
CA LEU A 39 -18.06 1.14 11.37
C LEU A 39 -19.29 0.48 12.00
N ASP A 40 -19.20 -0.82 12.27
CA ASP A 40 -20.28 -1.60 12.87
C ASP A 40 -20.14 -1.73 14.41
N MET A 41 -18.90 -1.79 14.89
CA MET A 41 -18.52 -1.96 16.30
C MET A 41 -17.49 -0.90 16.70
N PRO A 42 -17.92 0.26 17.22
CA PRO A 42 -17.04 1.39 17.50
C PRO A 42 -15.86 1.06 18.43
N ASP A 43 -16.04 0.14 19.39
CA ASP A 43 -14.98 -0.30 20.31
C ASP A 43 -13.76 -0.89 19.55
N MET A 44 -13.97 -1.51 18.39
CA MET A 44 -12.89 -2.04 17.55
C MET A 44 -12.12 -0.92 16.82
N ALA A 45 -12.75 0.24 16.61
CA ALA A 45 -12.08 1.38 15.97
C ALA A 45 -10.98 1.95 16.87
N GLU A 46 -11.08 1.79 18.19
CA GLU A 46 -10.06 2.29 19.13
C GLU A 46 -8.67 1.68 18.85
N GLU A 47 -8.60 0.45 18.33
CA GLU A 47 -7.33 -0.17 17.93
C GLU A 47 -6.63 0.59 16.79
N LEU A 48 -7.37 1.34 15.97
CA LEU A 48 -6.78 2.20 14.93
C LEU A 48 -6.08 3.44 15.50
N ALA A 49 -6.28 3.78 16.78
CA ALA A 49 -5.55 4.88 17.41
C ALA A 49 -4.04 4.60 17.49
N ASP A 50 -3.65 3.33 17.51
CA ASP A 50 -2.25 2.89 17.48
C ASP A 50 -1.71 2.71 16.05
N TRP A 51 -2.56 2.87 15.02
CA TRP A 51 -2.11 2.88 13.65
C TRP A 51 -1.38 4.19 13.34
N HIS A 52 -0.22 4.09 12.71
CA HIS A 52 0.62 5.24 12.39
C HIS A 52 1.20 5.09 10.99
N ARG A 53 1.44 6.23 10.33
CA ARG A 53 2.14 6.26 9.04
C ARG A 53 3.52 5.63 9.18
N ARG A 54 3.81 4.66 8.31
CA ARG A 54 5.11 4.00 8.22
C ARG A 54 5.43 3.88 6.75
N ASP A 55 6.51 4.53 6.31
CA ASP A 55 7.01 4.35 4.94
C ASP A 55 7.50 2.91 4.73
N TYR A 56 7.80 2.58 3.47
CA TYR A 56 8.15 1.23 3.05
C TYR A 56 9.31 0.64 3.87
N ILE A 57 10.44 1.35 3.97
CA ILE A 57 11.61 0.85 4.69
C ILE A 57 11.32 0.80 6.19
N HIS A 58 10.71 1.85 6.74
CA HIS A 58 10.40 1.94 8.16
C HIS A 58 9.46 0.82 8.61
N HIS A 59 8.49 0.42 7.79
CA HIS A 59 7.61 -0.72 8.05
C HIS A 59 8.43 -2.00 8.26
N PHE A 60 9.35 -2.33 7.35
CA PHE A 60 10.15 -3.56 7.46
C PHE A 60 11.23 -3.49 8.55
N GLU A 61 11.81 -2.32 8.82
CA GLU A 61 12.79 -2.15 9.89
C GLU A 61 12.17 -2.37 11.29
N ASN A 62 10.88 -2.07 11.44
CA ASN A 62 10.16 -2.14 12.71
C ASN A 62 9.17 -3.32 12.78
N SER A 63 9.09 -4.16 11.76
CA SER A 63 8.24 -5.36 11.77
C SER A 63 9.01 -6.61 12.26
N GLY A 64 8.26 -7.64 12.63
CA GLY A 64 8.81 -8.97 12.94
C GLY A 64 9.20 -9.79 11.70
N PHE A 65 9.24 -9.18 10.51
CA PHE A 65 9.47 -9.88 9.25
C PHE A 65 10.91 -10.41 9.15
N GLU A 66 11.07 -11.73 9.03
CA GLU A 66 12.37 -12.41 9.11
C GLU A 66 13.33 -12.02 7.98
N LEU A 67 12.81 -11.82 6.77
CA LEU A 67 13.60 -11.54 5.56
C LEU A 67 13.67 -10.04 5.24
N ARG A 68 13.51 -9.15 6.23
CA ARG A 68 13.49 -7.69 6.03
C ARG A 68 14.73 -7.14 5.32
N ASP A 69 15.91 -7.74 5.57
CA ASP A 69 17.16 -7.29 4.94
C ASP A 69 17.13 -7.53 3.42
N VAL A 70 16.51 -8.63 2.97
CA VAL A 70 16.31 -8.95 1.55
C VAL A 70 15.36 -7.92 0.91
N VAL A 71 14.24 -7.62 1.58
CA VAL A 71 13.24 -6.67 1.11
C VAL A 71 13.82 -5.26 0.98
N ILE A 72 14.49 -4.76 2.02
CA ILE A 72 15.09 -3.43 2.04
C ILE A 72 16.20 -3.34 0.98
N TRP A 73 17.00 -4.40 0.82
CA TRP A 73 18.02 -4.44 -0.23
C TRP A 73 17.38 -4.37 -1.62
N ALA A 74 16.35 -5.18 -1.88
CA ALA A 74 15.70 -5.22 -3.18
C ALA A 74 15.06 -3.89 -3.54
N TYR A 75 14.34 -3.28 -2.61
CA TYR A 75 13.74 -1.96 -2.78
C TYR A 75 14.79 -0.88 -3.07
N ARG A 76 15.94 -0.88 -2.38
CA ARG A 76 17.03 0.08 -2.65
C ARG A 76 17.70 -0.09 -4.03
N HIS A 77 17.60 -1.28 -4.62
CA HIS A 77 18.16 -1.60 -5.93
C HIS A 77 17.11 -1.71 -7.05
N ALA A 78 15.84 -1.45 -6.73
CA ALA A 78 14.76 -1.40 -7.69
C ALA A 78 15.01 -0.29 -8.73
N PRO A 79 14.50 -0.46 -9.97
CA PRO A 79 14.50 0.62 -10.96
C PRO A 79 13.92 1.91 -10.37
N ALA A 80 14.59 3.04 -10.63
CA ALA A 80 14.27 4.30 -9.96
C ALA A 80 12.88 4.83 -10.33
N ASP A 81 12.46 4.66 -11.59
CA ASP A 81 11.12 4.93 -12.10
C ASP A 81 10.05 4.13 -11.36
N ILE A 82 10.21 2.80 -11.28
CA ILE A 82 9.28 1.91 -10.56
C ILE A 82 9.16 2.32 -9.09
N ARG A 83 10.31 2.58 -8.45
CA ARG A 83 10.35 2.96 -7.03
C ARG A 83 9.68 4.31 -6.78
N CYS A 84 9.99 5.33 -7.58
CA CYS A 84 9.34 6.64 -7.45
C CYS A 84 7.82 6.56 -7.63
N ALA A 85 7.35 5.84 -8.66
CA ALA A 85 5.93 5.68 -8.91
C ALA A 85 5.21 4.96 -7.73
N PHE A 86 5.85 3.94 -7.17
CA PHE A 86 5.32 3.23 -6.01
C PHE A 86 5.33 4.10 -4.75
N ASP A 87 6.41 4.86 -4.48
CA ASP A 87 6.52 5.75 -3.33
C ASP A 87 5.45 6.85 -3.36
N GLU A 88 5.17 7.40 -4.55
CA GLU A 88 4.08 8.38 -4.73
C GLU A 88 2.70 7.77 -4.42
N CYS A 89 2.46 6.53 -4.85
CA CYS A 89 1.23 5.81 -4.52
C CYS A 89 1.12 5.55 -3.00
N CYS A 90 2.23 5.15 -2.38
CA CYS A 90 2.33 4.91 -0.95
C CYS A 90 2.06 6.17 -0.12
N GLU A 91 2.60 7.33 -0.51
CA GLU A 91 2.35 8.59 0.19
C GLU A 91 0.87 9.00 0.12
N LYS A 92 0.22 8.83 -1.04
CA LYS A 92 -1.22 9.04 -1.20
C LYS A 92 -2.02 8.10 -0.30
N ALA A 93 -1.66 6.82 -0.26
CA ALA A 93 -2.30 5.83 0.61
C ALA A 93 -2.14 6.19 2.08
N LEU A 94 -0.92 6.44 2.56
CA LEU A 94 -0.65 6.80 3.95
C LEU A 94 -1.42 8.06 4.38
N ALA A 95 -1.48 9.09 3.52
CA ALA A 95 -2.26 10.30 3.79
C ALA A 95 -3.78 10.02 3.85
N SER A 96 -4.30 9.20 2.94
CA SER A 96 -5.71 8.82 2.90
C SER A 96 -6.14 8.03 4.14
N PHE A 97 -5.33 7.04 4.55
CA PHE A 97 -5.57 6.23 5.73
C PHE A 97 -5.54 7.06 7.01
N ASP A 98 -4.50 7.86 7.20
CA ASP A 98 -4.36 8.73 8.37
C ASP A 98 -5.53 9.70 8.52
N SER A 99 -5.94 10.34 7.41
CA SER A 99 -7.11 11.22 7.39
C SER A 99 -8.40 10.47 7.72
N SER A 100 -8.61 9.31 7.09
CA SER A 100 -9.83 8.52 7.27
C SER A 100 -9.96 7.96 8.69
N ILE A 101 -8.86 7.47 9.27
CA ILE A 101 -8.82 6.97 10.66
C ILE A 101 -9.15 8.09 11.63
N ASN A 102 -8.55 9.28 11.47
CA ASN A 102 -8.86 10.43 12.32
C ASN A 102 -10.34 10.85 12.24
N ILE A 103 -10.94 10.77 11.04
CA ILE A 103 -12.37 11.05 10.86
C ILE A 103 -13.20 9.97 11.56
N LEU A 104 -12.92 8.68 11.34
CA LEU A 104 -13.61 7.57 11.99
C LEU A 104 -13.63 7.73 13.53
N LEU A 105 -12.47 8.00 14.12
CA LEU A 105 -12.30 8.15 15.57
C LEU A 105 -13.01 9.38 16.17
N SER A 106 -13.37 10.37 15.33
CA SER A 106 -14.05 11.59 15.76
C SER A 106 -15.51 11.69 15.30
N SER A 107 -15.96 10.76 14.46
CA SER A 107 -17.31 10.73 13.89
C SER A 107 -18.35 10.21 14.88
N ASN A 108 -19.56 10.77 14.79
CA ASN A 108 -20.74 10.17 15.40
C ASN A 108 -21.31 9.11 14.43
N LEU A 109 -21.13 7.83 14.74
CA LEU A 109 -21.59 6.74 13.88
C LEU A 109 -23.11 6.53 13.91
N ASP A 110 -23.87 7.25 14.75
CA ASP A 110 -25.32 7.30 14.63
C ASP A 110 -25.81 8.24 13.52
N ASP A 111 -24.92 9.07 12.95
CA ASP A 111 -25.21 9.92 11.80
C ASP A 111 -24.99 9.17 10.48
N GLU A 112 -26.07 8.99 9.74
CA GLU A 112 -26.05 8.33 8.43
C GLU A 112 -25.17 9.06 7.40
N ALA A 113 -25.05 10.39 7.49
CA ALA A 113 -24.17 11.15 6.61
C ALA A 113 -22.69 10.84 6.92
N ALA A 114 -22.33 10.71 8.20
CA ALA A 114 -20.98 10.33 8.62
C ALA A 114 -20.64 8.90 8.18
N LYS A 115 -21.56 7.95 8.36
CA LYS A 115 -21.41 6.57 7.88
C LYS A 115 -21.22 6.48 6.37
N ALA A 116 -21.96 7.30 5.60
CA ALA A 116 -21.83 7.36 4.15
C ALA A 116 -20.45 7.88 3.72
N ASP A 117 -19.96 8.97 4.31
CA ASP A 117 -18.61 9.53 4.05
C ASP A 117 -17.52 8.49 4.39
N LEU A 118 -17.61 7.84 5.55
CA LEU A 118 -16.64 6.82 5.96
C LEU A 118 -16.66 5.59 5.05
N SER A 119 -17.83 5.21 4.54
CA SER A 119 -17.96 4.11 3.58
C SER A 119 -17.34 4.45 2.22
N GLU A 120 -17.40 5.71 1.79
CA GLU A 120 -16.73 6.20 0.58
C GLU A 120 -15.20 6.17 0.78
N ARG A 121 -14.70 6.72 1.88
CA ARG A 121 -13.28 6.68 2.25
C ARG A 121 -12.73 5.26 2.28
N LEU A 122 -13.47 4.31 2.84
CA LEU A 122 -13.10 2.91 2.86
C LEU A 122 -12.92 2.34 1.44
N ARG A 123 -13.80 2.70 0.49
CA ARG A 123 -13.65 2.27 -0.90
C ARG A 123 -12.41 2.87 -1.54
N ASP A 124 -12.14 4.15 -1.28
CA ASP A 124 -10.95 4.84 -1.81
C ASP A 124 -9.66 4.23 -1.24
N MET A 125 -9.62 3.94 0.07
CA MET A 125 -8.51 3.24 0.70
C MET A 125 -8.25 1.87 0.07
N LYS A 126 -9.30 1.08 -0.18
CA LYS A 126 -9.18 -0.22 -0.87
C LYS A 126 -8.66 -0.06 -2.30
N ALA A 127 -9.11 0.97 -3.02
CA ALA A 127 -8.64 1.24 -4.38
C ALA A 127 -7.13 1.57 -4.40
N LEU A 128 -6.64 2.34 -3.43
CA LEU A 128 -5.21 2.64 -3.28
C LEU A 128 -4.39 1.39 -2.98
N VAL A 129 -4.91 0.45 -2.17
CA VAL A 129 -4.23 -0.85 -1.94
C VAL A 129 -4.14 -1.68 -3.22
N VAL A 130 -5.19 -1.68 -4.05
CA VAL A 130 -5.16 -2.33 -5.36
C VAL A 130 -4.16 -1.67 -6.31
N GLU A 131 -4.05 -0.34 -6.28
CA GLU A 131 -3.05 0.42 -7.05
C GLU A 131 -1.62 0.04 -6.61
N MET A 132 -1.35 0.03 -5.30
CA MET A 132 -0.06 -0.41 -4.74
C MET A 132 0.28 -1.85 -5.15
N ASP A 133 -0.68 -2.77 -5.08
CA ASP A 133 -0.51 -4.15 -5.56
C ASP A 133 -0.18 -4.22 -7.06
N SER A 134 -0.75 -3.31 -7.86
CA SER A 134 -0.45 -3.22 -9.29
C SER A 134 0.98 -2.77 -9.56
N HIS A 135 1.52 -1.84 -8.77
CA HIS A 135 2.93 -1.43 -8.82
C HIS A 135 3.86 -2.57 -8.42
N ILE A 136 3.55 -3.28 -7.32
CA ILE A 136 4.34 -4.43 -6.84
C ILE A 136 4.46 -5.51 -7.93
N HIS A 137 3.40 -5.73 -8.70
CA HIS A 137 3.37 -6.71 -9.78
C HIS A 137 3.81 -6.19 -11.16
N GLY A 138 4.24 -4.92 -11.27
CA GLY A 138 4.67 -4.32 -12.54
C GLY A 138 3.56 -4.17 -13.58
N ARG A 139 2.30 -4.03 -13.11
CA ARG A 139 1.11 -3.85 -13.95
C ARG A 139 0.74 -2.39 -14.15
N ALA A 140 1.19 -1.48 -13.27
CA ALA A 140 0.85 -0.06 -13.31
C ALA A 140 1.34 0.66 -14.59
N GLU A 141 2.61 0.49 -14.97
CA GLU A 141 3.21 1.20 -16.12
C GLU A 141 2.85 0.59 -17.49
N ARG A 142 2.46 -0.70 -17.53
CA ARG A 142 2.07 -1.35 -18.79
C ARG A 142 0.86 -0.70 -19.44
N SER A 143 0.06 0.10 -18.72
CA SER A 143 -1.09 0.76 -19.28
C SER A 143 -0.73 2.06 -20.01
N GLU A 144 0.21 2.86 -19.51
CA GLU A 144 0.59 4.14 -20.14
C GLU A 144 1.56 3.93 -21.31
N THR A 145 2.58 3.08 -21.16
CA THR A 145 3.54 2.82 -22.25
C THR A 145 2.88 2.13 -23.45
N ASN A 146 1.86 1.30 -23.23
CA ASN A 146 1.16 0.62 -24.32
C ASN A 146 0.25 1.59 -25.10
N LEU A 147 -0.44 2.49 -24.40
CA LEU A 147 -1.23 3.56 -25.03
C LEU A 147 -0.36 4.57 -25.79
N GLN A 148 0.81 4.92 -25.26
CA GLN A 148 1.75 5.82 -25.94
C GLN A 148 2.38 5.16 -27.19
N ASN A 149 2.77 3.88 -27.10
CA ASN A 149 3.38 3.15 -28.21
C ASN A 149 2.39 2.85 -29.36
N GLU A 150 1.10 2.64 -29.07
CA GLU A 150 0.08 2.45 -30.11
C GLU A 150 -0.19 3.73 -30.92
N VAL A 151 -0.09 4.91 -30.28
CA VAL A 151 -0.26 6.19 -30.97
C VAL A 151 0.93 6.51 -31.87
N ASP A 152 2.15 6.23 -31.43
CA ASP A 152 3.37 6.48 -32.22
C ASP A 152 3.55 5.47 -33.38
N ALA A 153 2.95 4.28 -33.32
CA ALA A 153 2.99 3.29 -34.39
C ALA A 153 1.98 3.55 -35.54
N LEU A 154 1.10 4.55 -35.38
CA LEU A 154 0.05 4.91 -36.35
C LEU A 154 0.38 6.15 -37.21
N PHE A 155 1.59 6.70 -37.09
CA PHE A 155 2.11 7.82 -37.89
C PHE A 155 3.43 7.48 -38.59
#